data_AF-A0A6B2CE93-F1
#
_entry.id   AF-A0A6B2CE93-F1
#
_cell.length_a   1.000
_cell.length_b   1.000
_cell.length_c   1.000
_cell.angle_alpha   90.00
_cell.angle_beta   90.00
_cell.angle_gamma   90.00
#
_symmetry.space_group_name_H-M   'P 1'
#
loop_
_entity.id
_entity.type
_entity.pdbx_description
1 polymer ?
#
loop_
_entity_poly.entity_id
_entity_poly.type
_entity_poly.pdbx_seq_one_letter_code
_entity_poly.pdbx_strand_id
1 'polypeptide(L)'
;MRYYILKIYRYMGSSEELVNEELKKLSELIKSRVERNRGVKVIAVSVAERNRAEGMLLVGVKNIEDEKEVQFIRDYIASNFRHIAVGEARKLGETGSHNILELITNF
;
A
#
# COMPACT_ATOMS: atom_id res chain seq x y z
N MET A 1 -3.08 -16.79 -3.63
CA MET A 1 -2.49 -15.61 -2.97
C MET A 1 -3.64 -14.67 -2.65
N ARG A 2 -3.66 -14.06 -1.46
CA ARG A 2 -4.69 -13.09 -1.06
C ARG A 2 -4.19 -11.69 -1.33
N TYR A 3 -5.04 -10.82 -1.85
CA TYR A 3 -4.66 -9.45 -2.18
C TYR A 3 -5.47 -8.44 -1.39
N TYR A 4 -4.77 -7.43 -0.91
CA TYR A 4 -5.30 -6.33 -0.13
C TYR A 4 -4.92 -5.00 -0.75
N ILE A 5 -5.87 -4.08 -0.81
CA ILE A 5 -5.62 -2.69 -1.19
C ILE A 5 -5.54 -1.83 0.08
N LEU A 6 -4.52 -1.00 0.14
CA LEU A 6 -4.41 0.13 1.05
C LEU A 6 -4.39 1.42 0.21
N LYS A 7 -5.42 2.24 0.33
CA LYS A 7 -5.43 3.58 -0.30
C LYS A 7 -4.58 4.52 0.53
N ILE A 8 -3.71 5.28 -0.13
CA ILE A 8 -2.86 6.31 0.47
C ILE A 8 -3.38 7.67 0.03
N TYR A 9 -3.54 8.57 0.98
CA TYR A 9 -4.01 9.93 0.75
C TYR A 9 -2.97 10.93 1.21
N ARG A 10 -2.86 12.06 0.51
CA ARG A 10 -2.12 13.22 0.98
C ARG A 10 -2.97 14.06 1.94
N TYR A 11 -2.38 14.51 3.05
CA TYR A 11 -3.03 15.50 3.91
C TYR A 11 -3.10 16.87 3.23
N MET A 12 -4.26 17.52 3.35
CA MET A 12 -4.47 18.88 2.86
C MET A 12 -3.44 19.83 3.49
N GLY A 13 -2.79 20.66 2.66
CA GLY A 13 -1.76 21.60 3.10
C GLY A 13 -0.34 21.04 3.21
N SER A 14 -0.14 19.72 3.06
CA SER A 14 1.23 19.16 2.98
C SER A 14 1.86 19.51 1.65
N SER A 15 3.16 19.88 1.60
CA SER A 15 3.87 20.12 0.33
C SER A 15 4.16 18.81 -0.41
N GLU A 16 4.40 18.89 -1.72
CA GLU A 16 4.77 17.71 -2.52
C GLU A 16 6.12 17.11 -2.07
N GLU A 17 7.07 17.96 -1.70
CA GLU A 17 8.38 17.54 -1.21
C GLU A 17 8.27 16.69 0.06
N LEU A 18 7.51 17.16 1.06
CA LEU A 18 7.30 16.43 2.32
C LEU A 18 6.58 15.10 2.09
N VAL A 19 5.58 15.08 1.20
CA VAL A 19 4.88 13.85 0.81
C VAL A 19 5.84 12.87 0.14
N ASN A 20 6.71 13.34 -0.77
CA ASN A 20 7.69 12.49 -1.44
C ASN A 20 8.72 11.92 -0.47
N GLU A 21 9.16 12.68 0.52
CA GLU A 21 10.04 12.18 1.58
C GLU A 21 9.40 11.04 2.39
N GLU A 22 8.12 11.19 2.76
CA GLU A 22 7.38 10.17 3.49
C GLU A 22 7.13 8.92 2.65
N LEU A 23 6.75 9.10 1.37
CA LEU A 23 6.60 7.99 0.43
C LEU A 23 7.92 7.24 0.21
N LYS A 24 9.05 7.95 0.19
CA LYS A 24 10.38 7.32 0.12
C LYS A 24 10.65 6.46 1.35
N LYS A 25 10.44 6.99 2.56
CA LYS A 25 10.58 6.22 3.82
C LYS A 25 9.68 4.99 3.84
N LEU A 26 8.43 5.13 3.38
CA LEU A 26 7.50 4.02 3.24
C LEU A 26 8.01 2.96 2.26
N SER A 27 8.57 3.39 1.11
CA SER A 27 9.11 2.46 0.11
C SER A 27 10.29 1.65 0.66
N GLU A 28 11.18 2.28 1.45
CA GLU A 28 12.33 1.63 2.08
C GLU A 28 11.88 0.60 3.13
N LEU A 29 10.87 0.95 3.94
CA LEU A 29 10.26 0.00 4.87
C LEU A 29 9.68 -1.20 4.12
N ILE A 30 8.80 -0.96 3.14
CA ILE A 30 8.12 -2.03 2.39
C ILE A 30 9.15 -2.95 1.74
N LYS A 31 10.17 -2.38 1.10
CA LYS A 31 11.27 -3.16 0.50
C LYS A 31 11.93 -4.07 1.55
N SER A 32 12.30 -3.50 2.68
CA SER A 32 12.92 -4.24 3.79
C SER A 32 12.01 -5.35 4.36
N ARG A 33 10.69 -5.14 4.35
CA ARG A 33 9.72 -6.15 4.83
C ARG A 33 9.55 -7.28 3.81
N VAL A 34 9.40 -6.96 2.52
CA VAL A 34 9.27 -7.93 1.43
C VAL A 34 10.52 -8.81 1.31
N GLU A 35 11.72 -8.22 1.46
CA GLU A 35 12.98 -8.98 1.42
C GLU A 35 13.09 -9.99 2.58
N ARG A 36 12.56 -9.63 3.76
CA ARG A 36 12.57 -10.47 4.97
C ARG A 36 11.44 -11.50 5.00
N ASN A 37 10.27 -11.17 4.46
CA ASN A 37 9.12 -12.06 4.40
C ASN A 37 8.79 -12.45 2.95
N ARG A 38 9.31 -13.61 2.52
CA ARG A 38 9.05 -14.17 1.19
C ARG A 38 7.58 -14.54 0.93
N GLY A 39 6.75 -14.57 1.96
CA GLY A 39 5.29 -14.77 1.86
C GLY A 39 4.53 -13.51 1.45
N VAL A 40 5.18 -12.35 1.47
CA VAL A 40 4.57 -11.05 1.18
C VAL A 40 5.12 -10.48 -0.12
N LYS A 41 4.23 -10.00 -0.98
CA LYS A 41 4.56 -9.27 -2.20
C LYS A 41 3.82 -7.94 -2.17
N VAL A 42 4.52 -6.82 -2.25
CA VAL A 42 3.89 -5.50 -2.34
C VAL A 42 4.14 -4.89 -3.71
N ILE A 43 3.07 -4.35 -4.30
CA ILE A 43 3.09 -3.58 -5.53
C ILE A 43 2.54 -2.20 -5.19
N ALA A 44 3.37 -1.17 -5.32
CA ALA A 44 2.93 0.21 -5.18
C ALA A 44 2.43 0.73 -6.52
N VAL A 45 1.25 1.33 -6.54
CA VAL A 45 0.64 1.97 -7.71
C VAL A 45 0.36 3.41 -7.31
N SER A 46 1.03 4.36 -7.98
CA SER A 46 0.76 5.79 -7.79
C SER A 46 -0.11 6.27 -8.95
N VAL A 47 -1.31 6.78 -8.67
CA VAL A 47 -2.11 7.49 -9.68
C VAL A 47 -1.78 8.97 -9.53
N ALA A 48 -0.90 9.45 -10.41
CA ALA A 48 -0.58 10.86 -10.51
C ALA A 48 -1.57 11.54 -11.45
N GLU A 49 -2.57 12.24 -10.91
CA GLU A 49 -3.25 13.30 -11.64
C GLU A 49 -3.36 14.58 -10.82
N ARG A 50 -3.30 15.70 -11.56
CA ARG A 50 -3.06 17.11 -11.20
C ARG A 50 -3.83 17.71 -10.02
N ASN A 51 -4.74 16.98 -9.36
CA ASN A 51 -5.55 17.52 -8.27
C ASN A 51 -5.75 16.62 -7.04
N ARG A 52 -5.37 15.34 -7.04
CA ARG A 52 -5.46 14.49 -5.83
C ARG A 52 -4.36 13.44 -5.84
N ALA A 53 -3.40 13.57 -4.94
CA ALA A 53 -2.43 12.51 -4.67
C ALA A 53 -3.13 11.37 -3.92
N GLU A 54 -3.77 10.48 -4.70
CA GLU A 54 -4.37 9.23 -4.24
C GLU A 54 -3.45 8.09 -4.71
N GLY A 55 -2.57 7.65 -3.81
CA GLY A 55 -1.72 6.49 -4.02
C GLY A 55 -2.44 5.21 -3.63
N MET A 56 -1.94 4.08 -4.09
CA MET A 56 -2.45 2.76 -3.72
C MET A 56 -1.32 1.77 -3.49
N LEU A 57 -1.40 1.01 -2.40
CA LEU A 57 -0.56 -0.17 -2.20
C LEU A 57 -1.40 -1.42 -2.37
N LEU A 58 -0.95 -2.30 -3.23
CA LEU A 58 -1.45 -3.66 -3.36
C LEU A 58 -0.52 -4.60 -2.61
N VAL A 59 -1.04 -5.24 -1.57
CA VAL A 59 -0.30 -6.19 -0.74
C VAL A 59 -0.85 -7.60 -0.99
N GLY A 60 -0.03 -8.43 -1.62
CA GLY A 60 -0.27 -9.86 -1.81
C GLY A 60 0.36 -10.66 -0.67
N VAL A 61 -0.42 -11.53 -0.04
CA VAL A 61 0.05 -12.43 1.03
C VAL A 61 -0.21 -13.88 0.65
N LYS A 62 0.79 -14.73 0.84
CA LYS A 62 0.74 -16.14 0.43
C LYS A 62 -0.14 -16.96 1.36
N ASN A 63 0.05 -16.80 2.66
CA ASN A 63 -0.66 -17.55 3.69
C ASN A 63 -1.49 -16.62 4.61
N ILE A 64 -2.34 -17.20 5.46
CA ILE A 64 -3.23 -16.43 6.36
C ILE A 64 -2.44 -15.71 7.46
N GLU A 65 -1.37 -16.33 7.96
CA GLU A 65 -0.49 -15.78 8.99
C GLU A 65 0.28 -14.54 8.52
N ASP A 66 0.38 -14.33 7.20
CA ASP A 66 1.01 -13.17 6.59
C ASP A 66 0.07 -11.96 6.52
N GLU A 67 -1.24 -12.11 6.79
CA GLU A 67 -2.20 -10.99 6.81
C GLU A 67 -1.87 -9.94 7.89
N LYS A 68 -1.17 -10.35 8.96
CA LYS A 68 -0.62 -9.43 9.96
C LYS A 68 0.33 -8.40 9.35
N GLU A 69 0.93 -8.70 8.21
CA GLU A 69 1.80 -7.77 7.50
C GLU A 69 1.01 -6.61 6.89
N VAL A 70 -0.17 -6.89 6.33
CA VAL A 70 -1.07 -5.87 5.79
C VAL A 70 -1.45 -4.89 6.90
N GLN A 71 -1.80 -5.46 8.05
CA GLN A 71 -2.15 -4.71 9.25
C GLN A 71 -0.97 -3.87 9.77
N PHE A 72 0.23 -4.47 9.84
CA PHE A 72 1.45 -3.76 10.23
C PHE A 72 1.76 -2.58 9.30
N ILE A 73 1.72 -2.77 7.98
CA ILE A 73 1.98 -1.71 7.00
C ILE A 73 0.99 -0.56 7.21
N ARG A 74 -0.30 -0.88 7.39
CA ARG A 74 -1.34 0.12 7.65
C ARG A 74 -1.07 0.90 8.93
N ASP A 75 -0.84 0.22 10.05
CA ASP A 75 -0.66 0.87 11.35
C ASP A 75 0.65 1.66 11.40
N TYR A 76 1.69 1.18 10.72
CA TYR A 76 2.92 1.93 10.54
C TYR A 76 2.66 3.24 9.80
N ILE A 77 1.90 3.20 8.69
CA ILE A 77 1.61 4.42 7.93
C ILE A 77 0.82 5.41 8.80
N ALA A 78 -0.23 4.92 9.47
CA ALA A 78 -1.08 5.75 10.32
C ALA A 78 -0.34 6.39 11.50
N SER A 79 0.72 5.75 12.01
CA SER A 79 1.43 6.20 13.21
C SER A 79 2.69 7.03 12.93
N ASN A 80 3.33 6.85 11.77
CA ASN A 80 4.67 7.40 11.52
C ASN A 80 4.71 8.53 10.48
N PHE A 81 3.60 8.76 9.77
CA PHE A 81 3.54 9.78 8.73
C PHE A 81 2.53 10.88 9.08
N ARG A 82 2.91 12.11 8.74
CA ARG A 82 2.16 13.34 9.01
C ARG A 82 1.60 13.99 7.75
N HIS A 83 2.14 13.63 6.59
CA HIS A 83 1.80 14.21 5.29
C HIS A 83 1.07 13.23 4.37
N ILE A 84 1.14 11.93 4.69
CA ILE A 84 0.28 10.89 4.12
C ILE A 84 -0.59 10.20 5.17
N ALA A 85 -1.75 9.73 4.74
CA ALA A 85 -2.69 8.90 5.49
C ALA A 85 -2.97 7.61 4.73
N VAL A 86 -3.46 6.59 5.44
CA VAL A 86 -3.89 5.32 4.83
C VAL A 86 -5.34 5.03 5.18
N GLY A 87 -6.10 4.56 4.20
CA GLY A 87 -7.45 4.07 4.40
C GLY A 87 -7.49 2.66 4.98
N GLU A 88 -8.70 2.13 5.12
CA GLU A 88 -8.89 0.74 5.54
C GLU A 88 -8.31 -0.24 4.51
N ALA A 89 -7.77 -1.35 5.02
CA ALA A 89 -7.33 -2.47 4.19
C ALA A 89 -8.55 -3.18 3.62
N ARG A 90 -8.69 -3.17 2.28
CA ARG A 90 -9.78 -3.86 1.58
C ARG A 90 -9.27 -5.14 0.94
N LYS A 91 -9.86 -6.28 1.32
CA LYS A 91 -9.59 -7.57 0.66
C LYS A 91 -10.20 -7.54 -0.74
N LEU A 92 -9.38 -7.75 -1.76
CA LEU A 92 -9.83 -7.85 -3.15
C LEU A 92 -10.31 -9.25 -3.53
N GLY A 93 -9.80 -10.27 -2.84
CA GLY A 93 -10.17 -11.65 -3.06
C GLY A 93 -9.01 -12.63 -2.91
N GLU A 94 -9.33 -13.90 -3.11
CA GLU A 94 -8.38 -15.00 -3.21
C GLU A 94 -8.27 -15.38 -4.68
N THR A 95 -7.20 -14.94 -5.34
CA THR A 95 -7.02 -15.27 -6.74
C THR A 95 -6.18 -16.54 -6.87
N GLY A 96 -6.80 -17.54 -7.48
CA GLY A 96 -6.12 -18.68 -8.09
C GLY A 96 -5.48 -18.31 -9.43
N SER A 97 -5.96 -17.27 -10.14
CA SER A 97 -5.53 -16.97 -11.51
C SER A 97 -5.86 -15.56 -12.08
N HIS A 98 -6.48 -14.62 -11.36
CA HIS A 98 -6.84 -13.32 -11.99
C HIS A 98 -5.63 -12.40 -12.13
N ASN A 99 -5.58 -11.66 -13.23
CA ASN A 99 -4.51 -10.72 -13.52
C ASN A 99 -4.59 -9.57 -12.52
N ILE A 100 -3.47 -9.28 -11.84
CA ILE A 100 -3.40 -8.20 -10.82
C ILE A 100 -3.87 -6.85 -11.41
N LEU A 101 -3.65 -6.65 -12.71
CA LEU A 101 -4.13 -5.48 -13.44
C LEU A 101 -5.65 -5.38 -13.50
N GLU A 102 -6.36 -6.49 -13.70
CA GLU A 102 -7.84 -6.51 -13.72
C GLU A 102 -8.44 -6.19 -12.36
N LEU A 103 -7.75 -6.59 -11.28
CA LEU A 103 -8.14 -6.24 -9.91
C LEU A 103 -7.99 -4.74 -9.62
N ILE A 104 -6.99 -4.10 -10.23
CA ILE A 104 -6.68 -2.68 -10.05
C ILE A 104 -7.62 -1.80 -10.88
N THR A 105 -7.99 -2.20 -12.10
CA THR A 105 -8.84 -1.38 -13.00
C THR A 105 -10.30 -1.32 -12.61
N ASN A 106 -10.76 -2.18 -11.70
CA ASN A 106 -12.15 -2.22 -11.20
C ASN A 106 -12.36 -1.45 -9.89
N PHE A 107 -11.40 -0.62 -9.47
CA PHE A 107 -11.35 0.09 -8.18
C PHE A 107 -10.96 1.56 -8.30
#